data_AF-A0A920RT21-F1
#
_entry.id   AF-A0A920RT21-F1
#
_cell.length_a   1.000
_cell.length_b   1.000
_cell.length_c   1.000
_cell.angle_alpha   90.00
_cell.angle_beta   90.00
_cell.angle_gamma   90.00
#
_symmetry.space_group_name_H-M   'P 1'
#
loop_
_entity.id
_entity.type
_entity.pdbx_description
1 polymer ?
#
loop_
_entity_poly.entity_id
_entity_poly.type
_entity_poly.pdbx_seq_one_letter_code
_entity_poly.pdbx_strand_id
1 'polypeptide(L)'
;MIHNAEFDVGFLNNELKLIPGKSAVIDQITEKIVDTLQIAREKHPGQRNSLDALVQRYEVGGYDREYHGALLDSKILGDVYLAMTGGQSNLLFEHKSKSSDASQREKKKKVIMVKIITLYSLNLPNQKKNGI
;
A
#
# COMPACT_ATOMS: atom_id res chain seq x y z
N MET A 1 5.06 3.42 2.66
CA MET A 1 4.66 2.27 3.50
C MET A 1 5.66 1.17 3.26
N ILE A 2 6.06 0.46 4.31
CA ILE A 2 7.14 -0.53 4.25
C ILE A 2 6.71 -1.71 5.13
N HIS A 3 7.11 -2.93 4.77
CA HIS A 3 6.91 -4.10 5.63
C HIS A 3 8.17 -4.31 6.44
N ASN A 4 8.09 -4.15 7.76
CA ASN A 4 9.27 -4.07 8.65
C ASN A 4 10.10 -2.79 8.39
N ALA A 5 9.48 -1.64 8.60
CA ALA A 5 10.03 -0.33 8.19
C ALA A 5 11.42 -0.02 8.77
N GLU A 6 11.76 -0.56 9.95
CA GLU A 6 13.06 -0.34 10.59
C GLU A 6 14.23 -0.74 9.68
N PHE A 7 14.09 -1.84 8.93
CA PHE A 7 15.14 -2.33 8.04
C PHE A 7 15.41 -1.36 6.88
N ASP A 8 14.39 -1.07 6.07
CA ASP A 8 14.53 -0.20 4.90
C ASP A 8 14.87 1.24 5.30
N VAL A 9 14.31 1.78 6.38
CA VAL A 9 14.63 3.12 6.87
C VAL A 9 16.09 3.20 7.32
N GLY A 10 16.58 2.17 8.02
CA GLY A 10 18.00 2.07 8.38
C GLY A 10 18.91 2.06 7.15
N PHE A 11 18.57 1.26 6.13
CA PHE A 11 19.31 1.19 4.88
C PHE A 11 19.31 2.54 4.15
N LEU A 12 18.14 3.15 3.95
CA LEU A 12 18.01 4.43 3.27
C LEU A 12 18.74 5.56 4.01
N ASN A 13 18.65 5.60 5.34
CA ASN A 13 19.37 6.58 6.14
C ASN A 13 20.89 6.43 6.04
N ASN A 14 21.40 5.20 5.93
CA ASN A 14 22.81 4.97 5.68
C ASN A 14 23.22 5.51 4.30
N GLU A 15 22.49 5.13 3.25
CA GLU A 15 22.80 5.57 1.89
C GLU A 15 22.73 7.09 1.73
N LEU A 16 21.74 7.74 2.36
CA LEU A 16 21.62 9.21 2.32
C LEU A 16 22.82 9.92 2.97
N LYS A 17 23.40 9.36 4.05
CA LYS A 17 24.58 9.93 4.71
C LYS A 17 25.84 9.84 3.86
N LEU A 18 25.91 8.91 2.91
CA LEU A 18 27.05 8.77 2.01
C LEU A 18 27.04 9.82 0.88
N ILE A 19 25.93 10.54 0.68
CA ILE A 19 25.81 11.55 -0.37
C ILE A 19 26.49 12.86 0.07
N PRO A 20 27.54 13.33 -0.62
CA PRO A 20 28.22 14.57 -0.27
C PRO A 20 27.26 15.77 -0.26
N GLY A 21 27.33 16.58 0.81
CA GLY A 21 26.48 17.77 0.94
C GLY A 21 25.02 17.49 1.31
N LYS A 22 24.64 16.23 1.58
CA LYS A 22 23.32 15.88 2.13
C LYS A 22 23.50 15.18 3.48
N SER A 23 22.79 15.65 4.48
CA SER A 23 22.72 15.03 5.82
C SER A 23 21.29 14.67 6.22
N ALA A 24 20.35 14.82 5.30
CA ALA A 24 18.95 14.54 5.57
C ALA A 24 18.74 13.04 5.81
N VAL A 25 18.01 12.72 6.87
CA VAL A 25 17.47 11.38 7.10
C VAL A 25 16.07 11.29 6.50
N ILE A 26 15.60 10.08 6.20
CA ILE A 26 14.29 9.82 5.62
C ILE A 26 13.18 10.55 6.39
N ASP A 27 13.21 10.55 7.72
CA ASP A 27 12.20 11.21 8.56
C ASP A 27 12.08 12.74 8.30
N GLN A 28 13.12 13.38 7.77
CA GLN A 28 13.09 14.82 7.45
C GLN A 28 12.47 15.10 6.08
N ILE A 29 12.43 14.11 5.19
CA ILE A 29 11.97 14.26 3.80
C ILE A 29 10.67 13.51 3.51
N THR A 30 10.16 12.75 4.47
CA THR A 30 8.88 12.05 4.37
C THR A 30 7.94 12.47 5.49
N GLU A 31 6.72 12.86 5.13
CA GLU A 31 5.70 13.25 6.11
C GLU A 31 5.28 12.09 7.02
N LYS A 32 5.25 10.87 6.47
CA LYS A 32 4.79 9.70 7.21
C LYS A 32 5.39 8.40 6.70
N ILE A 33 5.93 7.62 7.62
CA ILE A 33 6.32 6.23 7.41
C ILE A 33 5.28 5.33 8.08
N VAL A 34 4.83 4.31 7.35
CA VAL A 34 3.82 3.36 7.83
C VAL A 34 4.45 1.98 7.80
N ASP A 35 4.63 1.37 8.98
CA ASP A 35 5.05 -0.02 9.10
C ASP A 35 3.83 -0.95 9.01
N THR A 36 3.74 -1.65 7.90
CA THR A 36 2.64 -2.58 7.62
C THR A 36 2.75 -3.86 8.45
N LEU A 37 3.93 -4.22 8.96
CA LEU A 37 4.11 -5.38 9.83
C LEU A 37 3.44 -5.15 11.19
N GLN A 38 3.54 -3.93 11.73
CA GLN A 38 2.85 -3.57 12.96
C GLN A 38 1.32 -3.70 12.79
N ILE A 39 0.78 -3.14 11.71
CA ILE A 39 -0.65 -3.25 11.38
C ILE A 39 -1.08 -4.72 11.24
N ALA A 40 -0.25 -5.55 10.61
CA ALA A 40 -0.51 -6.98 10.47
C ALA A 40 -0.50 -7.71 11.82
N ARG A 41 0.44 -7.39 12.71
CA ARG A 41 0.53 -7.96 14.07
C ARG A 41 -0.68 -7.60 14.92
N GLU A 42 -1.16 -6.38 14.81
CA GLU A 42 -2.37 -5.92 15.51
C GLU A 42 -3.63 -6.64 15.01
N LYS A 43 -3.76 -6.85 13.70
CA LYS A 43 -4.92 -7.54 13.10
C LYS A 43 -4.90 -9.05 13.28
N HIS A 44 -3.72 -9.66 13.32
CA HIS A 44 -3.54 -11.11 13.38
C HIS A 44 -2.54 -11.48 14.49
N PRO A 45 -2.94 -11.30 15.76
CA PRO A 45 -2.06 -11.56 16.90
C PRO A 45 -1.70 -13.05 16.99
N GLY A 46 -0.44 -13.34 17.29
CA GLY A 46 0.08 -14.71 17.44
C GLY A 46 0.21 -15.50 16.13
N GLN A 47 -0.12 -14.91 14.98
CA GLN A 47 -0.05 -15.55 13.68
C GLN A 47 1.21 -15.15 12.90
N ARG A 48 1.53 -15.92 11.85
CA ARG A 48 2.51 -15.50 10.85
C ARG A 48 2.01 -14.25 10.13
N ASN A 49 2.86 -13.24 10.09
CA ASN A 49 2.61 -11.92 9.49
C ASN A 49 3.70 -11.52 8.49
N SER A 50 4.39 -12.50 7.89
CA SER A 50 5.25 -12.24 6.73
C SER A 50 4.41 -11.84 5.51
N LEU A 51 5.02 -11.14 4.55
CA LEU A 51 4.35 -10.76 3.31
C LEU A 51 3.68 -11.96 2.62
N ASP A 52 4.37 -13.10 2.52
CA ASP A 52 3.80 -14.33 1.94
C ASP A 52 2.58 -14.86 2.69
N ALA A 53 2.62 -14.85 4.03
CA ALA A 53 1.50 -15.29 4.85
C ALA A 53 0.29 -14.37 4.65
N LEU A 54 0.53 -13.07 4.51
CA LEU A 54 -0.52 -12.08 4.28
C LEU A 54 -1.10 -12.19 2.87
N VAL A 55 -0.27 -12.43 1.85
CA VAL A 55 -0.73 -12.68 0.48
C VAL A 55 -1.66 -13.88 0.44
N GLN A 56 -1.27 -14.99 1.08
CA GLN A 56 -2.12 -16.18 1.14
C GLN A 56 -3.43 -15.88 1.90
N ARG A 57 -3.35 -15.18 3.03
CA ARG A 57 -4.51 -14.87 3.88
C ARG A 57 -5.55 -13.98 3.19
N TYR A 58 -5.09 -13.00 2.43
CA TYR A 58 -5.94 -12.03 1.74
C TYR A 58 -6.23 -12.39 0.29
N GLU A 59 -5.82 -13.58 -0.15
CA GLU A 59 -6.01 -14.08 -1.53
C GLU A 59 -5.50 -13.09 -2.60
N VAL A 60 -4.39 -12.40 -2.29
CA VAL A 60 -3.74 -11.46 -3.21
C VAL A 60 -2.97 -12.25 -4.27
N GLY A 61 -3.41 -12.19 -5.52
CA GLY A 61 -2.85 -12.97 -6.62
C GLY A 61 -2.69 -12.19 -7.93
N GLY A 62 -2.31 -12.90 -9.00
CA GLY A 62 -2.09 -12.31 -10.33
C GLY A 62 -0.66 -11.80 -10.57
N TYR A 63 0.27 -12.14 -9.69
CA TYR A 63 1.67 -11.78 -9.78
C TYR A 63 2.49 -12.99 -10.20
N ASP A 64 3.21 -12.85 -11.31
CA ASP A 64 4.26 -13.80 -11.65
C ASP A 64 5.42 -13.62 -10.66
N ARG A 65 5.62 -14.62 -9.80
CA ARG A 65 6.57 -14.59 -8.69
C ARG A 65 7.95 -15.10 -9.07
N GLU A 66 8.20 -15.41 -10.34
CA GLU A 66 9.49 -15.93 -10.79
C GLU A 66 10.64 -14.92 -10.59
N TYR A 67 10.32 -13.62 -10.49
CA TYR A 67 11.27 -12.56 -10.16
C TYR A 67 10.81 -11.73 -8.96
N HIS A 68 11.22 -12.16 -7.76
CA HIS A 68 11.05 -11.45 -6.48
C HIS A 68 11.92 -10.17 -6.42
N GLY A 69 11.58 -9.17 -7.23
CA GLY A 69 12.21 -7.86 -7.17
C GLY A 69 11.49 -6.91 -6.22
N ALA A 70 12.21 -5.95 -5.64
CA ALA A 70 11.63 -4.93 -4.75
C ALA A 70 10.43 -4.19 -5.35
N LEU A 71 10.38 -4.04 -6.69
CA LEU A 71 9.24 -3.47 -7.40
C LEU A 71 7.98 -4.35 -7.30
N LEU A 72 8.14 -5.66 -7.49
CA LEU A 72 7.05 -6.61 -7.38
C LEU A 72 6.54 -6.69 -5.94
N ASP A 73 7.46 -6.77 -4.98
CA ASP A 73 7.13 -6.81 -3.56
C ASP A 73 6.42 -5.53 -3.11
N SER A 74 6.82 -4.36 -3.63
CA SER A 74 6.13 -3.09 -3.37
C SER A 74 4.68 -3.09 -3.90
N LYS A 75 4.43 -3.71 -5.06
CA LYS A 75 3.07 -3.84 -5.61
C LYS A 75 2.22 -4.79 -4.77
N ILE A 76 2.76 -5.98 -4.47
CA ILE A 76 2.10 -6.99 -3.63
C ILE A 76 1.77 -6.39 -2.25
N LEU A 77 2.71 -5.66 -1.66
CA LEU A 77 2.51 -4.98 -0.39
C LEU A 77 1.39 -3.94 -0.45
N GLY A 78 1.27 -3.20 -1.55
CA GLY A 78 0.17 -2.27 -1.78
C GLY A 78 -1.19 -2.96 -1.75
N ASP A 79 -1.34 -4.07 -2.48
CA ASP A 79 -2.58 -4.84 -2.52
C ASP A 79 -2.91 -5.48 -1.16
N VAL A 80 -1.92 -6.05 -0.49
CA VAL A 80 -2.06 -6.60 0.87
C VAL A 80 -2.50 -5.50 1.83
N TYR A 81 -1.89 -4.32 1.77
CA TYR A 81 -2.28 -3.21 2.62
C TYR A 81 -3.72 -2.79 2.37
N LEU A 82 -4.12 -2.66 1.10
CA LEU A 82 -5.51 -2.35 0.74
C LEU A 82 -6.49 -3.42 1.24
N ALA A 83 -6.19 -4.71 1.10
CA ALA A 83 -7.04 -5.79 1.62
C ALA A 83 -7.09 -5.76 3.16
N MET A 84 -5.99 -5.42 3.81
CA MET A 84 -5.86 -5.36 5.25
C MET A 84 -6.59 -4.15 5.88
N THR A 85 -6.54 -2.98 5.25
CA THR A 85 -7.11 -1.73 5.76
C THR A 85 -8.43 -1.31 5.10
N GLY A 86 -8.77 -1.90 3.96
CA GLY A 86 -9.96 -1.54 3.17
C GLY A 86 -11.30 -1.92 3.82
N GLY A 87 -11.28 -2.77 4.86
CA GLY A 87 -12.49 -3.24 5.52
C GLY A 87 -13.37 -4.14 4.64
N GLN A 88 -14.50 -4.61 5.17
CA GLN A 88 -15.53 -5.23 4.35
C GLN A 88 -16.23 -4.15 3.52
N SER A 89 -15.87 -4.03 2.24
CA SER A 89 -16.75 -3.38 1.25
C SER A 89 -18.06 -4.16 1.02
N ASN A 90 -18.21 -5.31 1.67
CA ASN A 90 -19.51 -5.94 1.90
C ASN A 90 -20.29 -5.09 2.91
N LEU A 91 -20.90 -4.02 2.41
CA LEU A 91 -22.26 -3.70 2.83
C LEU A 91 -23.05 -5.00 2.71
N LEU A 92 -23.22 -5.69 3.84
CA LEU A 92 -24.25 -6.68 4.06
C LEU A 92 -25.57 -5.98 3.72
N PHE A 93 -25.99 -6.10 2.46
CA PHE A 93 -27.37 -5.82 2.07
C PHE A 93 -28.19 -6.85 2.83
N GLU A 94 -28.73 -6.42 3.96
CA GLU A 94 -29.57 -7.20 4.84
C GLU A 94 -30.62 -7.92 3.98
N HIS A 95 -30.56 -9.24 4.02
CA HIS A 95 -31.42 -10.12 3.27
C HIS A 95 -32.84 -9.99 3.82
N LYS A 96 -33.64 -9.06 3.30
CA LYS A 96 -35.10 -9.11 3.47
C LYS A 96 -35.61 -10.23 2.58
N SER A 97 -35.62 -11.43 3.16
CA SER A 97 -36.24 -12.63 2.60
C SER A 97 -37.66 -12.31 2.13
N LYS A 98 -37.84 -12.26 0.81
CA LYS A 98 -39.09 -12.67 0.18
C LYS A 98 -38.74 -13.65 -0.94
N SER A 99 -39.21 -14.87 -0.73
CA SER A 99 -39.43 -15.92 -1.70
C SER A 99 -39.67 -15.40 -3.12
N SER A 100 -38.89 -15.87 -4.09
CA SER A 100 -39.35 -16.75 -5.17
C SER A 100 -38.38 -16.72 -6.35
N ASP A 101 -38.03 -17.93 -6.75
CA ASP A 101 -37.79 -18.38 -8.13
C ASP A 101 -36.41 -18.23 -8.76
N ALA A 102 -36.04 -19.32 -9.42
CA ALA A 102 -34.77 -19.60 -10.05
C ALA A 102 -34.67 -18.85 -11.39
N SER A 103 -33.55 -18.16 -11.61
CA SER A 103 -33.09 -17.79 -12.95
C SER A 103 -31.59 -17.46 -12.89
N GLN A 104 -30.82 -18.26 -13.62
CA GLN A 104 -29.39 -18.03 -13.87
C GLN A 104 -29.18 -16.63 -14.46
N ARG A 105 -28.32 -15.82 -13.83
CA ARG A 105 -27.81 -14.57 -14.41
C ARG A 105 -26.30 -14.51 -14.24
N GLU A 106 -25.60 -14.50 -15.37
CA GLU A 106 -24.17 -14.22 -15.47
C GLU A 106 -23.84 -12.89 -14.78
N LYS A 107 -22.98 -12.95 -13.77
CA LYS A 107 -22.55 -11.77 -13.01
C LYS A 107 -21.53 -10.98 -13.83
N LYS A 108 -21.95 -9.90 -14.48
CA LYS A 108 -21.02 -8.89 -15.00
C LYS A 108 -20.27 -8.24 -13.83
N LYS A 109 -18.95 -8.48 -13.73
CA LYS A 109 -18.07 -7.77 -12.79
C LYS A 109 -18.07 -6.28 -13.14
N LYS A 110 -18.57 -5.45 -12.22
CA LYS A 110 -18.54 -3.99 -12.35
C LYS A 110 -17.18 -3.50 -11.89
N VAL A 111 -16.32 -3.11 -12.83
CA VAL A 111 -15.01 -2.52 -12.54
C VAL A 111 -15.24 -1.13 -11.95
N ILE A 112 -14.79 -0.91 -10.72
CA ILE A 112 -14.85 0.39 -10.05
C ILE A 112 -13.56 1.13 -10.37
N MET A 113 -13.66 2.18 -11.19
CA MET A 113 -12.56 3.11 -11.46
C MET A 113 -12.28 3.94 -10.20
N VAL A 114 -11.21 3.62 -9.49
CA VAL A 114 -10.69 4.47 -8.41
C VAL A 114 -9.95 5.63 -9.07
N LYS A 115 -10.49 6.84 -8.95
CA LYS A 115 -9.79 8.07 -9.36
C LYS A 115 -8.58 8.25 -8.46
N ILE A 116 -7.39 7.98 -8.99
CA ILE A 116 -6.14 8.37 -8.36
C ILE A 116 -6.10 9.90 -8.39
N ILE A 117 -6.31 10.52 -7.23
CA ILE A 117 -6.15 11.97 -7.07
C ILE A 117 -4.65 12.24 -7.04
N THR A 118 -4.12 12.77 -8.14
CA THR A 118 -2.75 13.28 -8.21
C THR A 118 -2.68 14.60 -7.46
N LEU A 119 -2.17 14.58 -6.22
CA LEU A 119 -1.77 15.79 -5.51
C LEU A 119 -0.27 15.98 -5.64
N TYR A 120 0.17 16.70 -6.66
CA TYR A 120 1.41 17.49 -6.59
C TYR A 120 1.27 18.72 -7.50
N SER A 121 0.78 19.82 -6.93
CA SER A 121 1.11 21.15 -7.42
C SER A 121 2.43 21.56 -6.77
N LEU A 122 3.54 21.33 -7.46
CA LEU A 122 4.82 21.92 -7.06
C LEU A 122 4.76 23.42 -7.33
N ASN A 123 4.42 24.19 -6.30
CA ASN A 123 4.79 25.60 -6.23
C ASN A 123 6.31 25.67 -6.09
N LEU A 124 7.02 25.82 -7.21
CA LEU A 124 8.40 26.30 -7.19
C LEU A 124 8.37 27.80 -6.85
N PRO A 125 8.99 28.26 -5.74
CA PRO A 125 9.15 29.68 -5.51
C PRO A 125 10.01 30.28 -6.62
N ASN A 126 9.44 31.31 -7.25
CA ASN A 126 10.07 32.20 -8.22
C ASN A 126 11.42 32.71 -7.68
N GLN A 127 12.53 32.13 -8.13
CA GLN A 127 13.85 32.72 -7.96
C GLN A 127 13.90 33.95 -8.88
N LYS A 128 13.56 35.11 -8.33
CA LYS A 128 13.81 36.42 -8.96
C LYS A 128 15.29 36.49 -9.34
N LYS A 129 15.58 36.44 -10.63
CA LYS A 129 16.80 37.01 -11.19
C LYS A 129 16.71 38.54 -11.04
N ASN A 130 17.24 39.06 -9.94
CA ASN A 130 17.64 40.47 -9.80
C ASN A 130 19.13 40.42 -9.39
N GLY A 131 20.06 40.71 -10.31
CA GLY A 131 20.79 41.98 -10.35
C GLY A 131 21.95 41.94 -9.36
N ILE A 132 23.23 42.07 -9.74
CA ILE A 132 23.88 43.12 -10.54
C ILE A 132 25.08 42.50 -11.25
#